data_AF-A0A2E2JHR8-F1
#
_entry.id   AF-A0A2E2JHR8-F1
#
_cell.length_a   1.000
_cell.length_b   1.000
_cell.length_c   1.000
_cell.angle_alpha   90.00
_cell.angle_beta   90.00
_cell.angle_gamma   90.00
#
_symmetry.space_group_name_H-M   'P 1'
#
loop_
_entity.id
_entity.type
_entity.pdbx_description
1 polymer ?
#
loop_
_entity_poly.entity_id
_entity_poly.type
_entity_poly.pdbx_seq_one_letter_code
_entity_poly.pdbx_strand_id
1 'polypeptide(L)' 'MDIIRIILAIILPPVGVFMQVGFGKHFWINIILTLFGYIPGIIHAIWVIAKY' A
#
# COMPACT_ATOMS: atom_id res chain seq x y z
N MET A 1 -11.12 8.59 -7.32
CA MET A 1 -11.00 8.38 -5.86
C MET A 1 -9.56 8.02 -5.48
N ASP A 2 -8.58 8.46 -6.28
CA ASP A 2 -7.27 7.81 -6.32
C ASP A 2 -6.18 8.71 -5.74
N ILE A 3 -6.34 10.03 -5.85
CA ILE A 3 -5.37 11.02 -5.32
C ILE A 3 -5.17 10.87 -3.81
N ILE A 4 -6.26 10.74 -3.04
CA ILE A 4 -6.19 10.59 -1.58
C ILE A 4 -5.47 9.28 -1.21
N ARG A 5 -5.73 8.19 -1.94
CA ARG A 5 -5.12 6.87 -1.70
C ARG A 5 -3.65 6.85 -2.10
N ILE A 6 -3.28 7.55 -3.18
CA ILE A 6 -1.89 7.73 -3.60
C ILE A 6 -1.12 8.54 -2.56
N ILE A 7 -1.68 9.65 -2.07
CA ILE A 7 -1.06 10.45 -1.00
C ILE A 7 -0.90 9.60 0.27
N LEU A 8 -1.93 8.87 0.67
CA LEU A 8 -1.87 7.97 1.82
C LEU A 8 -0.89 6.82 1.61
N ALA A 9 -0.75 6.27 0.40
CA ALA A 9 0.21 5.22 0.10
C ALA A 9 1.67 5.70 0.16
N ILE A 10 1.91 7.00 -0.06
CA ILE A 10 3.23 7.62 0.01
C ILE A 10 3.61 8.04 1.44
N ILE A 11 2.63 8.29 2.33
CA ILE A 11 2.87 8.62 3.74
C ILE A 11 2.84 7.36 4.62
N LEU A 12 1.88 6.48 4.37
CA LEU A 12 1.65 5.23 5.08
C LEU A 12 1.17 4.16 4.09
N PRO A 13 2.09 3.51 3.36
CA PRO A 13 1.77 2.50 2.34
C PRO A 13 0.75 1.43 2.77
N PRO A 14 0.78 0.87 4.00
CA PRO A 14 -0.20 -0.13 4.41
C PRO A 14 -1.64 0.41 4.52
N VAL A 15 -1.83 1.70 4.80
CA VAL A 15 -3.18 2.30 4.86
C VAL A 15 -3.75 2.51 3.46
N GLY A 16 -2.92 2.93 2.50
CA GLY A 16 -3.33 3.02 1.10
C GLY A 16 -3.78 1.66 0.55
N VAL A 17 -3.01 0.60 0.83
CA VAL A 17 -3.35 -0.77 0.45
C VAL A 17 -4.59 -1.26 1.19
N PHE A 18 -4.71 -1.00 2.49
CA PHE A 18 -5.87 -1.37 3.28
C PHE A 18 -7.17 -0.79 2.72
N MET A 19 -7.17 0.47 2.30
CA MET A 19 -8.33 1.09 1.66
C MET A 19 -8.63 0.50 0.27
N GLN A 20 -7.69 -0.21 -0.37
CA GLN A 20 -7.89 -0.88 -1.66
C GLN A 20 -8.42 -2.30 -1.53
N VAL A 21 -7.80 -3.10 -0.68
CA VAL A 21 -8.04 -4.54 -0.61
C VAL A 21 -8.54 -5.02 0.75
N GLY A 22 -8.69 -4.12 1.73
CA GLY A 22 -9.06 -4.45 3.10
C GLY A 22 -7.97 -5.25 3.84
N PHE A 23 -8.38 -6.07 4.82
CA PHE A 23 -7.52 -7.00 5.56
C PHE A 23 -7.18 -8.26 4.72
N GLY A 24 -6.63 -8.06 3.53
CA GLY A 24 -6.20 -9.13 2.63
C GLY A 24 -4.73 -9.52 2.79
N LYS A 25 -4.29 -10.55 2.05
CA LYS A 25 -2.86 -10.94 1.96
C LYS A 25 -1.97 -9.77 1.52
N HIS A 26 -2.46 -8.92 0.62
CA HIS A 26 -1.73 -7.75 0.12
C HIS A 26 -1.44 -6.72 1.22
N PHE A 27 -2.34 -6.53 2.19
CA PHE A 27 -2.11 -5.65 3.34
C PHE A 27 -0.96 -6.15 4.22
N TRP A 28 -0.97 -7.46 4.54
CA TRP A 28 0.10 -8.09 5.33
C TRP A 28 1.45 -8.09 4.61
N ILE A 29 1.46 -8.37 3.30
CA ILE A 29 2.68 -8.26 2.48
C ILE A 29 3.21 -6.84 2.49
N ASN A 30 2.34 -5.84 2.36
CA ASN A 30 2.76 -4.44 2.38
C ASN A 30 3.36 -4.05 3.74
N ILE A 31 2.78 -4.50 4.87
CA ILE A 31 3.35 -4.30 6.20
C ILE A 31 4.76 -4.89 6.29
N ILE A 32 4.96 -6.13 5.86
CA ILE A 32 6.26 -6.80 5.91
C ILE A 32 7.28 -6.06 5.04
N LEU A 33 6.88 -5.66 3.83
CA LEU A 33 7.74 -4.89 2.93
C LEU A 33 8.11 -3.55 3.55
N THR A 34 7.16 -2.83 4.15
CA THR A 34 7.41 -1.53 4.80
C THR A 34 8.36 -1.66 6.01
N LEU A 35 8.29 -2.78 6.73
CA LEU A 35 9.20 -3.12 7.83
C LEU A 35 10.61 -3.48 7.36
N PHE A 36 10.75 -4.17 6.23
CA PHE A 36 12.04 -4.49 5.61
C PHE A 36 12.65 -3.31 4.85
N GLY A 37 11.84 -2.33 4.46
CA GLY A 37 12.26 -1.11 3.79
C GLY A 37 11.07 -0.29 3.31
N TYR A 38 11.13 1.03 3.51
CA TYR A 38 10.02 1.90 3.15
C TYR A 38 9.73 1.90 1.63
N ILE A 39 10.78 1.89 0.81
CA ILE A 39 10.71 1.94 -0.65
C ILE A 39 9.95 0.74 -1.24
N PRO A 40 10.27 -0.53 -0.92
CA PRO A 40 9.52 -1.67 -1.44
C PRO A 40 8.05 -1.68 -0.98
N GLY A 41 7.74 -1.14 0.20
CA GLY A 41 6.37 -0.93 0.67
C GLY A 41 5.59 0.03 -0.24
N ILE A 42 6.19 1.16 -0.63
CA ILE A 42 5.57 2.13 -1.54
C ILE A 42 5.32 1.52 -2.93
N ILE A 43 6.33 0.84 -3.50
CA ILE A 43 6.20 0.22 -4.84
C ILE A 43 5.05 -0.80 -4.84
N HIS A 44 4.97 -1.65 -3.82
CA HIS A 44 3.88 -2.61 -3.70
C HIS A 44 2.53 -1.92 -3.51
N ALA A 45 2.47 -0.84 -2.73
CA ALA A 45 1.23 -0.10 -2.51
C ALA A 45 0.71 0.53 -3.80
N ILE A 46 1.58 1.19 -4.57
CA ILE A 46 1.23 1.77 -5.87
C ILE A 46 0.80 0.67 -6.85
N TRP A 47 1.50 -0.47 -6.89
CA TRP A 47 1.12 -1.58 -7.76
C TRP A 47 -0.25 -2.15 -7.42
N VAL A 48 -0.58 -2.29 -6.14
CA VAL A 48 -1.92 -2.73 -5.70
C VAL A 48 -2.99 -1.72 -6.08
N ILE A 49 -2.75 -0.42 -5.87
CA ILE A 49 -3.70 0.65 -6.24
C ILE A 49 -3.91 0.72 -7.75
N ALA A 50 -2.87 0.51 -8.55
CA ALA A 50 -2.95 0.54 -10.01
C ALA A 50 -3.61 -0.73 -10.60
N LYS A 51 -3.55 -1.86 -9.89
CA LYS A 51 -4.05 -3.16 -10.37
C LYS A 51 -5.51 -3.43 -10.01
N TYR A 52 -5.99 -2.89 -8.89
CA TYR A 52 -7.34 -3.12 -8.36
C TYR A 52 -8.18 -1.85 -8.44
#